data_AF-A0AA95GGV0-F1
#
_entry.id   AF-A0AA95GGV0-F1
#
_cell.length_a   1.000
_cell.length_b   1.000
_cell.length_c   1.000
_cell.angle_alpha   90.00
_cell.angle_beta   90.00
_cell.angle_gamma   90.00
#
_symmetry.space_group_name_H-M   'P 1'
#
loop_
_entity.id
_entity.type
_entity.pdbx_description
1 polymer ?
#
loop_
_entity_poly.entity_id
_entity_poly.type
_entity_poly.pdbx_seq_one_letter_code
_entity_poly.pdbx_strand_id
1 'polypeptide(L)'
;MLINAGKLLMVFVWGFMIFNLIHPFPKPLKYFIDVAMIFMIFMHAMQAIFLQAAFAKTEKHPRWLQIKIFIFGVFELLAWQKRQKTDKLQQ
;
A
#
# COMPACT_ATOMS: atom_id res chain seq x y z
N MET A 1 -0.93 9.94 13.80
CA MET A 1 -0.65 10.97 12.79
C MET A 1 0.25 10.43 11.67
N LEU A 2 1.36 9.72 11.97
CA LEU A 2 2.26 9.12 10.97
C LEU A 2 1.57 8.19 9.94
N ILE A 3 0.61 7.37 10.35
CA ILE A 3 -0.08 6.41 9.46
C ILE A 3 -0.89 7.13 8.36
N ASN A 4 -1.51 8.27 8.70
CA ASN A 4 -2.24 9.08 7.71
C ASN A 4 -1.28 9.78 6.74
N ALA A 5 -0.12 10.24 7.23
CA ALA A 5 0.92 10.81 6.39
C ALA A 5 1.50 9.77 5.41
N GLY A 6 1.75 8.54 5.86
CA GLY A 6 2.20 7.44 5.01
C GLY A 6 1.19 7.06 3.92
N LYS A 7 -0.10 7.03 4.25
CA LYS A 7 -1.17 6.84 3.27
C LYS A 7 -1.23 7.95 2.22
N LEU A 8 -1.15 9.20 2.66
CA LEU A 8 -1.19 10.36 1.77
C LEU A 8 0.01 10.36 0.82
N LEU A 9 1.20 10.05 1.34
CA LEU A 9 2.41 9.88 0.54
C LEU A 9 2.22 8.76 -0.50
N MET A 10 1.64 7.63 -0.11
CA MET A 10 1.45 6.51 -1.04
C MET A 10 0.51 6.86 -2.20
N VAL A 11 -0.60 7.55 -1.91
CA VAL A 11 -1.52 8.06 -2.94
C VAL A 11 -0.84 9.11 -3.82
N PHE A 12 -0.01 9.98 -3.24
CA PHE A 12 0.77 10.97 -3.99
C PHE A 12 1.75 10.30 -4.95
N VAL A 13 2.48 9.27 -4.51
CA VAL A 13 3.41 8.51 -5.37
C VAL A 13 2.65 7.77 -6.47
N TRP A 14 1.53 7.11 -6.16
CA TRP A 14 0.65 6.49 -7.18
C TRP A 14 0.19 7.50 -8.23
N GLY A 15 -0.31 8.67 -7.78
CA GLY A 15 -0.73 9.75 -8.65
C GLY A 15 0.41 10.26 -9.53
N PHE A 16 1.59 10.47 -8.96
CA PHE A 16 2.78 10.92 -9.68
C PHE A 16 3.20 9.93 -10.79
N MET A 17 3.14 8.64 -10.51
CA MET A 17 3.52 7.61 -11.48
C MET A 17 2.47 7.44 -12.59
N ILE A 18 1.18 7.47 -12.25
CA ILE A 18 0.10 7.50 -13.25
C ILE A 18 0.17 8.78 -14.10
N PHE A 19 0.49 9.91 -13.48
CA PHE A 19 0.69 11.17 -14.19
C PHE A 19 1.84 11.08 -15.19
N ASN A 20 2.96 10.41 -14.85
CA ASN A 20 4.03 10.14 -15.80
C ASN A 20 3.58 9.25 -16.99
N LEU A 21 2.56 8.40 -16.81
CA LEU A 21 2.00 7.59 -17.90
C LEU A 21 1.24 8.45 -18.93
N ILE A 22 0.48 9.45 -18.45
CA ILE A 22 -0.36 10.34 -19.27
C ILE A 22 0.48 11.49 -19.84
N HIS A 23 1.35 12.07 -19.01
CA HIS A 23 2.24 13.17 -19.37
C HIS A 23 3.70 12.77 -19.13
N PRO A 24 4.35 12.13 -20.11
CA PRO A 24 5.69 11.61 -19.95
C PRO A 24 6.70 12.70 -19.62
N PHE A 25 7.49 12.49 -18.56
CA PHE A 25 8.63 13.36 -18.25
C PHE A 25 9.73 13.26 -19.33
N PRO A 26 10.60 14.29 -19.47
CA PRO A 26 11.71 14.25 -20.41
C PRO A 26 12.66 13.09 -20.12
N LYS A 27 13.25 12.53 -21.18
CA LYS A 27 14.22 11.42 -21.08
C LYS A 27 15.47 11.90 -20.31
N PRO A 28 16.07 11.07 -19.43
CA PRO A 28 15.84 9.63 -19.22
C PRO A 28 14.81 9.27 -18.15
N LEU A 29 14.27 10.26 -17.42
CA LEU A 29 13.47 10.05 -16.21
C LEU A 29 12.19 9.23 -16.46
N LYS A 30 11.57 9.38 -17.64
CA LYS A 30 10.41 8.57 -18.05
C LYS A 30 10.62 7.07 -17.87
N TYR A 31 11.73 6.53 -18.41
CA TYR A 31 11.98 5.09 -18.39
C TYR A 31 12.21 4.58 -16.98
N PHE A 32 12.88 5.39 -16.15
CA PHE A 32 13.06 5.08 -14.75
C PHE A 32 11.72 4.98 -14.02
N ILE A 33 10.81 5.93 -14.24
CA ILE A 33 9.48 5.94 -13.61
C ILE A 33 8.62 4.78 -14.12
N ASP A 34 8.65 4.48 -15.42
CA ASP A 34 7.91 3.35 -16.01
C ASP A 34 8.37 2.01 -15.41
N VAL A 35 9.69 1.80 -15.29
CA VAL A 35 10.25 0.60 -14.62
C VAL A 35 9.92 0.60 -13.13
N ALA A 36 10.04 1.75 -12.46
CA ALA A 36 9.65 1.88 -11.06
C ALA A 36 8.17 1.55 -10.85
N MET A 37 7.29 1.86 -11.81
CA MET A 37 5.84 1.56 -11.71
C MET A 37 5.62 0.06 -11.72
N ILE A 38 6.25 -0.65 -12.66
CA ILE A 38 6.18 -2.11 -12.75
C ILE A 38 6.69 -2.73 -11.44
N PHE A 39 7.85 -2.25 -10.95
CA PHE A 39 8.44 -2.76 -9.73
C PHE A 39 7.57 -2.46 -8.50
N MET A 40 6.97 -1.28 -8.41
CA MET A 40 6.08 -0.89 -7.32
C MET A 40 4.85 -1.81 -7.26
N ILE A 41 4.19 -2.06 -8.40
CA ILE A 41 3.02 -2.95 -8.48
C ILE A 41 3.39 -4.36 -8.04
N PHE A 42 4.52 -4.87 -8.54
CA PHE A 42 5.02 -6.20 -8.19
C PHE A 42 5.32 -6.32 -6.69
N MET A 43 6.08 -5.36 -6.14
CA MET A 43 6.42 -5.33 -4.72
C MET A 43 5.18 -5.18 -3.84
N HIS A 44 4.21 -4.35 -4.22
CA HIS A 44 2.96 -4.21 -3.46
C HIS A 44 2.10 -5.47 -3.52
N ALA A 45 2.08 -6.18 -4.64
CA ALA A 45 1.34 -7.43 -4.78
C ALA A 45 1.95 -8.49 -3.88
N MET A 46 3.27 -8.64 -3.95
CA MET A 46 4.02 -9.58 -3.11
C MET A 46 3.89 -9.22 -1.62
N GLN A 47 3.99 -7.93 -1.27
CA GLN A 47 3.82 -7.46 0.11
C GLN A 47 2.41 -7.75 0.62
N ALA A 48 1.37 -7.54 -0.18
CA ALA A 48 -0.01 -7.85 0.20
C ALA A 48 -0.22 -9.36 0.40
N ILE A 49 0.37 -10.21 -0.46
CA ILE A 49 0.31 -11.68 -0.33
C ILE A 49 1.07 -12.16 0.91
N PHE A 50 2.29 -11.66 1.14
CA PHE A 50 3.09 -12.04 2.31
C PHE A 50 2.38 -11.69 3.62
N LEU A 51 1.71 -10.55 3.62
CA LEU A 51 0.96 -10.03 4.75
C LEU A 51 -0.34 -10.82 4.94
N GLN A 52 -1.04 -11.19 3.86
CA GLN A 52 -2.13 -12.18 3.94
C GLN A 52 -1.65 -13.50 4.56
N ALA A 53 -0.49 -14.02 4.15
CA ALA A 53 0.08 -15.24 4.70
C ALA A 53 0.45 -15.09 6.19
N ALA A 54 1.02 -13.95 6.58
CA ALA A 54 1.38 -13.65 7.97
C ALA A 54 0.16 -13.51 8.89
N PHE A 55 -0.95 -12.94 8.39
CA PHE A 55 -2.20 -12.73 9.16
C PHE A 55 -3.27 -13.80 8.95
N ALA A 56 -3.05 -14.79 8.08
CA ALA A 56 -3.99 -15.90 7.81
C ALA A 56 -4.36 -16.74 9.05
N LYS A 57 -3.63 -16.58 10.16
CA LYS A 57 -3.93 -17.23 11.45
C LYS A 57 -4.92 -16.46 12.34
N THR A 58 -5.42 -15.29 11.95
CA THR A 58 -6.13 -14.40 12.90
C THR A 58 -7.34 -13.67 12.28
N GLU A 59 -8.40 -14.41 11.93
CA GLU A 59 -9.74 -13.92 11.47
C GLU A 59 -9.99 -13.91 9.95
N LYS A 60 -11.28 -14.09 9.59
CA LYS A 60 -11.80 -14.04 8.20
C LYS A 60 -11.64 -12.63 7.64
N HIS A 61 -10.50 -12.36 7.02
CA HIS A 61 -10.29 -11.08 6.36
C HIS A 61 -11.14 -10.94 5.10
N PRO A 62 -11.92 -9.84 4.96
CA PRO A 62 -12.63 -9.57 3.72
C PRO A 62 -11.60 -9.27 2.62
N ARG A 63 -11.80 -9.86 1.44
CA ARG A 63 -10.97 -9.63 0.23
C ARG A 63 -10.78 -8.15 -0.09
N TRP A 64 -11.74 -7.31 0.33
CA TRP A 64 -11.71 -5.86 0.25
C TRP A 64 -10.56 -5.21 1.05
N LEU A 65 -10.19 -5.78 2.20
CA LEU A 65 -9.06 -5.27 2.99
C LEU A 65 -7.73 -5.52 2.29
N GLN A 66 -7.60 -6.63 1.55
CA GLN A 66 -6.39 -6.93 0.77
C GLN A 66 -6.18 -5.91 -0.35
N ILE A 67 -7.25 -5.56 -1.07
CA ILE A 67 -7.21 -4.53 -2.11
C ILE A 67 -6.81 -3.18 -1.51
N LYS A 68 -7.36 -2.82 -0.33
CA LYS A 68 -6.98 -1.60 0.37
C LYS A 68 -5.52 -1.61 0.81
N ILE A 69 -5.00 -2.72 1.34
CA ILE A 69 -3.58 -2.86 1.73
C ILE A 69 -2.67 -2.82 0.50
N PHE A 70 -3.11 -3.33 -0.65
CA PHE A 70 -2.36 -3.23 -1.89
C PHE A 70 -2.22 -1.77 -2.36
N ILE A 71 -3.29 -0.97 -2.28
CA ILE A 71 -3.27 0.44 -2.69
C ILE A 71 -2.58 1.35 -1.65
N PHE A 72 -2.85 1.14 -0.36
CA PHE A 72 -2.35 1.99 0.74
C PHE A 72 -1.10 1.44 1.44
N GLY A 73 -0.61 0.26 1.04
CA GLY A 73 0.54 -0.41 1.63
C GLY A 73 0.32 -0.91 3.07
N VAL A 74 1.42 -1.13 3.79
CA VAL A 74 1.45 -1.59 5.20
C VAL A 74 0.78 -0.58 6.16
N PHE A 75 0.58 0.67 5.74
CA PHE A 75 -0.06 1.69 6.59
C PHE A 75 -1.52 1.33 6.95
N GLU A 76 -2.28 0.72 6.03
CA GLU A 76 -3.64 0.24 6.32
C GLU A 76 -3.61 -0.89 7.37
N LEU A 77 -2.61 -1.77 7.29
CA LEU A 77 -2.41 -2.82 8.27
C LEU A 77 -2.02 -2.25 9.64
N LEU A 78 -1.07 -1.32 9.71
CA LEU A 78 -0.67 -0.67 10.97
C LEU A 78 -1.84 0.06 11.62
N ALA A 79 -2.72 0.68 10.83
CA ALA A 79 -3.96 1.26 11.33
C ALA A 79 -4.89 0.19 11.93
N TRP A 80 -5.05 -0.93 11.24
CA TRP A 80 -5.89 -2.04 11.71
C TRP A 80 -5.34 -2.72 12.97
N GLN A 81 -4.04 -3.01 13.02
CA GLN A 81 -3.37 -3.53 14.22
C GLN A 81 -3.51 -2.58 15.41
N LYS A 82 -3.37 -1.27 15.18
CA LYS A 82 -3.57 -0.27 16.24
C LYS A 82 -5.00 -0.30 16.78
N ARG A 83 -6.01 -0.40 15.90
CA ARG A 83 -7.42 -0.53 16.30
C ARG A 83 -7.65 -1.78 17.14
N GLN A 84 -7.17 -2.94 16.70
CA GLN A 84 -7.26 -4.19 17.46
C GLN A 84 -6.60 -4.11 18.84
N LYS A 85 -5.40 -3.51 18.92
CA LYS A 85 -4.69 -3.37 20.19
C LYS A 85 -5.43 -2.45 21.16
N THR A 86 -6.04 -1.37 20.65
CA THR A 86 -6.88 -0.47 21.45
C THR A 86 -8.16 -1.16 21.94
N ASP A 87 -8.82 -1.96 21.08
CA ASP A 87 -10.02 -2.71 21.44
C ASP A 87 -9.75 -3.73 22.57
N LYS A 88 -8.62 -4.44 22.49
CA LYS A 88 -8.18 -5.37 23.55
C LYS A 88 -7.75 -4.72 24.85
N LEU A 89 -7.50 -3.41 24.87
CA LEU A 89 -7.15 -2.65 26.08
C LEU A 89 -8.39 -2.03 26.75
N GLN A 90 -9.54 -2.04 26.07
CA GLN A 90 -10.82 -1.54 26.59
C GLN A 90 -11.79 -2.66 27.01
N GLN A 91 -11.40 -3.93 26.84
CA GLN A 91 -12.03 -5.11 27.45
C GLN A 91 -11.23 -5.54 28.68
#